data_AF-A0A5B9W7T5-F1
#
_entry.id   AF-A0A5B9W7T5-F1
#
_cell.length_a   1.000
_cell.length_b   1.000
_cell.length_c   1.000
_cell.angle_alpha   90.00
_cell.angle_beta   90.00
_cell.angle_gamma   90.00
#
_symmetry.space_group_name_H-M   'P 1'
#
loop_
_entity.id
_entity.type
_entity.pdbx_description
1 polymer ?
#
loop_
_entity_poly.entity_id
_entity_poly.type
_entity_poly.pdbx_seq_one_letter_code
_entity_poly.pdbx_strand_id
1 'polypeptide(L)'
;MRSYSMDLRERVVAACDDGEGTREEVAGRFRVSIAWVYRLLARRRDTGSIAPKPHGGGRPAAFRGEFAERHREAVEDCPDATLEELRAAAGVGCGTSAVFRALKRLGLPRKDSPNGPPSRAAPS
;
A
#
# COMPACT_ATOMS: atom_id res chain seq x y z
N MET A 1 5.91 -1.68 10.66
CA MET A 1 7.15 -1.88 11.45
C MET A 1 8.18 -0.87 10.98
N ARG A 2 8.76 -0.07 11.88
CA ARG A 2 9.73 0.97 11.52
C ARG A 2 11.10 0.32 11.31
N SER A 3 11.78 0.69 10.24
CA SER A 3 13.15 0.24 9.99
C SER A 3 14.11 0.95 10.93
N TYR A 4 15.16 0.25 11.39
CA TYR A 4 16.32 0.92 12.01
C TYR A 4 16.89 1.97 11.05
N SER A 5 17.34 3.10 11.62
CA SER A 5 17.91 4.24 10.89
C SER A 5 19.13 3.85 10.06
N MET A 6 19.47 4.68 9.07
CA MET A 6 20.69 4.49 8.26
C MET A 6 21.95 4.62 9.09
N ASP A 7 22.03 5.65 9.93
CA ASP A 7 23.15 5.87 10.87
C ASP A 7 23.47 4.62 11.71
N LEU A 8 22.45 3.97 12.29
CA LEU A 8 22.67 2.78 13.11
C LEU A 8 23.25 1.62 12.29
N ARG A 9 22.82 1.46 11.04
CA ARG A 9 23.31 0.41 10.15
C ARG A 9 24.75 0.67 9.74
N GLU A 10 25.08 1.91 9.41
CA GLU A 10 26.43 2.34 9.03
C GLU A 10 27.40 2.08 10.17
N ARG A 11 27.06 2.51 11.39
CA ARG A 11 27.90 2.30 12.57
C ARG A 11 28.10 0.83 12.92
N VAL A 12 27.06 0.01 12.82
CA VAL A 12 27.15 -1.44 13.09
C VAL A 12 28.02 -2.14 12.03
N VAL A 13 27.87 -1.75 10.77
CA VAL A 13 28.67 -2.31 9.67
C VAL A 13 30.13 -1.90 9.78
N ALA A 14 30.41 -0.63 10.08
CA ALA A 14 31.76 -0.14 10.32
C ALA A 14 32.43 -0.93 11.47
N ALA A 15 31.77 -1.06 12.62
CA ALA A 15 32.33 -1.82 13.74
C ALA A 15 32.60 -3.30 13.42
N CYS A 16 31.79 -3.92 12.55
CA CYS A 16 32.05 -5.27 12.06
C CYS A 16 33.21 -5.33 11.06
N ASP A 17 33.36 -4.33 10.19
CA ASP A 17 34.43 -4.25 9.18
C ASP A 17 35.79 -3.94 9.83
N ASP A 18 35.79 -3.07 10.84
CA ASP A 18 36.98 -2.64 11.59
C ASP A 18 37.47 -3.71 12.58
N GLY A 19 36.73 -4.83 12.71
CA GLY A 19 37.09 -5.93 13.60
C GLY A 19 37.04 -5.57 15.08
N GLU A 20 36.17 -4.62 15.47
CA GLU A 20 36.04 -4.15 16.86
C GLU A 20 35.50 -5.21 17.85
N GLY A 21 35.19 -6.42 17.36
CA GLY A 21 34.77 -7.56 18.15
C GLY A 21 33.99 -8.59 17.34
N THR A 22 33.45 -9.58 18.04
CA THR A 22 32.49 -10.54 17.51
C THR A 22 31.15 -9.87 17.16
N ARG A 23 30.34 -10.52 16.33
CA ARG A 23 29.02 -9.99 15.95
C ARG A 23 28.08 -9.87 17.15
N GLU A 24 28.26 -10.76 18.12
CA GLU A 24 27.61 -10.80 19.43
C GLU A 24 27.93 -9.54 20.24
N GLU A 25 29.21 -9.19 20.36
CA GLU A 25 29.67 -8.00 21.08
C GLU A 25 29.20 -6.71 20.41
N VAL A 26 29.28 -6.63 19.08
CA VAL A 26 28.75 -5.50 18.31
C VAL A 26 27.23 -5.37 18.53
N ALA A 27 26.48 -6.47 18.46
CA ALA A 27 25.04 -6.45 18.72
C ALA A 27 24.71 -5.92 20.12
N GLY A 28 25.46 -6.36 21.14
CA GLY A 28 25.35 -5.88 22.52
C GLY A 28 25.63 -4.37 22.64
N ARG A 29 26.74 -3.89 22.07
CA ARG A 29 27.15 -2.47 22.10
C ARG A 29 26.09 -1.55 21.48
N PHE A 30 25.49 -1.97 20.38
CA PHE A 30 24.48 -1.19 19.67
C PHE A 30 23.05 -1.46 20.15
N ARG A 31 22.85 -2.34 21.14
CA ARG A 31 21.54 -2.78 21.66
C ARG A 31 20.59 -3.24 20.56
N VAL A 32 21.13 -3.98 19.60
CA VAL A 32 20.37 -4.60 18.49
C VAL A 32 20.39 -6.11 18.62
N SER A 33 19.48 -6.80 17.93
CA SER A 33 19.52 -8.26 17.91
C SER A 33 20.65 -8.77 17.02
N ILE A 34 21.30 -9.84 17.44
CA ILE A 34 22.35 -10.47 16.64
C ILE A 34 21.84 -10.95 15.28
N ALA A 35 20.62 -11.48 15.24
CA ALA A 35 19.97 -11.89 14.00
C ALA A 35 19.80 -10.71 13.03
N TRP A 36 19.59 -9.49 13.54
CA TRP A 36 19.54 -8.30 12.69
C TRP A 36 20.91 -7.94 12.11
N VAL A 37 21.99 -8.06 12.90
CA VAL A 37 23.37 -7.87 12.41
C VAL A 37 23.69 -8.85 11.28
N TYR A 38 23.39 -10.15 11.47
CA TYR A 38 23.57 -11.16 10.42
C TYR A 38 22.78 -10.81 9.14
N ARG A 39 21.51 -10.42 9.28
CA ARG A 39 20.69 -10.01 8.14
C ARG A 39 21.21 -8.76 7.44
N LEU A 40 21.77 -7.82 8.18
CA LEU A 40 22.34 -6.59 7.64
C LEU A 40 23.59 -6.89 6.80
N LEU A 41 24.51 -7.70 7.33
CA LEU A 41 25.72 -8.12 6.64
C LEU A 41 25.41 -9.01 5.42
N ALA A 42 24.45 -9.93 5.54
CA ALA A 42 23.98 -10.73 4.41
C ALA A 42 23.41 -9.84 3.30
N ARG A 43 22.59 -8.84 3.64
CA ARG A 43 22.06 -7.90 2.65
C ARG A 43 23.17 -7.13 1.93
N ARG A 44 24.18 -6.65 2.66
CA ARG A 44 25.33 -5.99 2.04
C ARG A 44 26.06 -6.92 1.08
N ARG A 45 26.24 -8.19 1.43
CA ARG A 45 26.86 -9.19 0.55
C ARG A 45 26.04 -9.44 -0.71
N ASP A 46 24.73 -9.60 -0.55
CA ASP A 46 23.84 -10.01 -1.65
C ASP A 46 23.51 -8.85 -2.61
N THR A 47 23.42 -7.62 -2.10
CA THR A 47 22.95 -6.46 -2.89
C THR A 47 23.91 -5.27 -2.93
N GLY A 48 25.03 -5.33 -2.22
CA GLY A 48 25.95 -4.20 -2.03
C GLY A 48 25.38 -3.08 -1.15
N SER A 49 24.16 -3.23 -0.61
CA SER A 49 23.44 -2.14 0.05
C SER A 49 23.02 -2.50 1.46
N ILE A 50 23.24 -1.57 2.39
CA ILE A 50 22.76 -1.65 3.78
C ILE A 50 21.40 -0.98 3.98
N ALA A 51 20.82 -0.36 2.95
CA ALA A 51 19.56 0.37 3.04
C ALA A 51 18.37 -0.53 3.42
N PRO A 52 17.27 0.00 3.97
CA PRO A 52 16.04 -0.78 4.08
C PRO A 52 15.54 -1.19 2.69
N LYS A 53 14.80 -2.31 2.61
CA LYS A 53 14.02 -2.57 1.39
C LYS A 53 12.98 -1.44 1.27
N PRO A 54 12.73 -0.92 0.04
CA PRO A 54 11.61 -0.01 -0.16
C PRO A 54 10.34 -0.68 0.38
N HIS A 55 9.47 0.11 0.99
CA HIS A 55 8.18 -0.41 1.43
C HIS A 55 7.50 -1.01 0.19
N GLY A 56 7.14 -2.30 0.26
CA GLY A 56 6.72 -3.09 -0.90
C GLY A 56 5.43 -2.63 -1.59
N GLY A 57 4.90 -1.45 -1.23
CA GLY A 57 3.60 -0.97 -1.66
C GLY A 57 2.47 -1.82 -1.06
N GLY A 58 1.32 -1.19 -0.84
CA GLY A 58 0.10 -1.96 -0.60
C GLY A 58 -0.31 -2.76 -1.83
N ARG A 59 -1.29 -3.66 -1.67
CA ARG A 59 -1.89 -4.42 -2.77
C ARG A 59 -2.22 -3.46 -3.94
N PRO A 60 -1.84 -3.79 -5.18
CA PRO A 60 -2.13 -2.93 -6.34
C PRO A 60 -3.63 -2.66 -6.38
N ALA A 61 -3.99 -1.41 -6.65
CA ALA A 61 -5.39 -1.03 -6.66
C ALA A 61 -6.14 -1.76 -7.77
N ALA A 62 -7.35 -2.22 -7.44
CA ALA A 62 -8.17 -3.09 -8.28
C ALA A 62 -8.56 -2.46 -9.63
N PHE A 63 -8.60 -1.12 -9.70
CA PHE A 63 -8.91 -0.36 -10.91
C PHE A 63 -7.63 0.21 -11.54
N ARG A 64 -6.89 -0.61 -12.27
CA ARG A 64 -5.69 -0.22 -13.04
C ARG A 64 -5.77 -0.85 -14.43
N GLY A 65 -5.15 -0.20 -15.43
CA GLY A 65 -5.18 -0.67 -16.81
C GLY A 65 -6.60 -0.73 -17.36
N GLU A 66 -6.94 -1.82 -18.04
CA GLU A 66 -8.26 -2.07 -18.64
C GLU A 66 -9.44 -1.86 -17.66
N PHE A 67 -9.27 -2.23 -16.39
CA PHE A 67 -10.32 -2.04 -15.37
C PHE A 67 -10.55 -0.57 -15.01
N ALA A 68 -9.56 0.30 -15.19
CA ALA A 68 -9.74 1.74 -15.00
C ALA A 68 -10.47 2.36 -16.20
N GLU A 69 -10.17 1.90 -17.42
CA GLU A 69 -10.84 2.35 -18.64
C GLU A 69 -12.31 1.92 -18.66
N ARG A 70 -12.61 0.65 -18.38
CA ARG A 70 -13.99 0.16 -18.22
C ARG A 70 -14.77 0.90 -17.13
N HIS A 71 -14.07 1.34 -16.08
CA HIS A 71 -14.70 2.12 -15.02
C HIS A 71 -14.96 3.57 -15.45
N ARG A 72 -14.12 4.14 -16.33
CA ARG A 72 -14.34 5.46 -16.95
C ARG A 72 -15.52 5.39 -17.92
N GLU A 73 -15.53 4.42 -18.84
CA GLU A 73 -16.63 4.19 -19.78
C GLU A 73 -17.96 4.03 -19.06
N ALA A 74 -18.02 3.21 -18.00
CA ALA A 74 -19.24 3.03 -17.23
C ALA A 74 -19.76 4.31 -16.55
N VAL A 75 -18.87 5.26 -16.21
CA VAL A 75 -19.27 6.56 -15.65
C VAL A 75 -19.66 7.54 -16.74
N GLU A 76 -19.03 7.49 -17.91
CA GLU A 76 -19.38 8.33 -19.07
C GLU A 76 -20.73 7.91 -19.67
N ASP A 77 -20.99 6.60 -19.78
CA ASP A 77 -22.25 6.05 -20.28
C ASP A 77 -23.41 6.31 -19.31
N CYS A 78 -23.15 6.29 -17.99
CA CYS A 78 -24.16 6.52 -16.97
C CYS A 78 -23.58 7.33 -15.79
N PRO A 79 -23.60 8.68 -15.87
CA PRO A 79 -23.04 9.56 -14.84
C PRO A 79 -23.80 9.49 -13.50
N ASP A 80 -25.06 9.04 -13.56
CA ASP A 80 -25.95 8.86 -12.40
C ASP A 80 -25.85 7.44 -11.80
N ALA A 81 -25.00 6.56 -12.33
CA ALA A 81 -24.86 5.19 -11.85
C ALA A 81 -24.44 5.12 -10.37
N THR A 82 -25.11 4.25 -9.63
CA THR A 82 -24.80 3.96 -8.24
C THR A 82 -23.49 3.18 -8.11
N LEU A 83 -22.87 3.19 -6.92
CA LEU A 83 -21.64 2.44 -6.68
C LEU A 83 -21.79 0.92 -6.90
N GLU A 84 -23.00 0.38 -6.77
CA GLU A 84 -23.28 -1.03 -7.02
C GLU A 84 -23.33 -1.35 -8.51
N GLU A 85 -23.93 -0.46 -9.31
CA GLU A 85 -23.98 -0.59 -10.77
C GLU A 85 -22.58 -0.44 -11.38
N LEU A 86 -21.80 0.54 -10.92
CA LEU A 86 -20.40 0.70 -11.32
C LEU A 86 -19.52 -0.48 -10.91
N ARG A 87 -19.82 -1.12 -9.77
CA ARG A 87 -19.15 -2.35 -9.33
C ARG A 87 -19.47 -3.51 -10.27
N ALA A 88 -20.73 -3.68 -10.64
CA ALA A 88 -21.17 -4.73 -11.56
C ALA A 88 -20.55 -4.55 -12.95
N ALA A 89 -20.57 -3.32 -13.47
CA ALA A 89 -20.01 -2.98 -14.79
C ALA A 89 -18.49 -3.19 -14.89
N ALA A 90 -17.76 -2.85 -13.82
CA ALA A 90 -16.30 -3.03 -13.79
C ALA A 90 -15.86 -4.49 -13.74
N GLY A 91 -16.73 -5.43 -13.35
CA GLY A 91 -16.41 -6.87 -13.29
C GLY A 91 -15.31 -7.24 -12.29
N VAL A 92 -14.94 -6.32 -11.39
CA VAL A 92 -13.89 -6.54 -10.39
C VAL A 92 -14.52 -7.02 -9.10
N GLY A 93 -14.04 -8.15 -8.57
CA GLY A 93 -14.45 -8.71 -7.27
C GLY A 93 -14.01 -7.89 -6.06
N CYS A 94 -14.23 -6.58 -6.08
CA CYS A 94 -13.89 -5.64 -5.01
C CYS A 94 -15.16 -5.01 -4.41
N GLY A 95 -15.07 -4.60 -3.14
CA GLY A 95 -16.17 -3.92 -2.45
C GLY A 95 -16.41 -2.49 -2.97
N THR A 96 -17.57 -1.92 -2.64
CA THR A 96 -17.98 -0.56 -3.03
C THR A 96 -16.97 0.53 -2.62
N SER A 97 -16.23 0.34 -1.52
CA SER A 97 -15.16 1.25 -1.12
C SER A 97 -13.99 1.32 -2.11
N ALA A 98 -13.72 0.24 -2.86
CA ALA A 98 -12.67 0.23 -3.88
C ALA A 98 -13.11 1.01 -5.13
N VAL A 99 -14.39 0.88 -5.52
CA VAL A 99 -15.05 1.65 -6.59
C VAL A 99 -14.98 3.14 -6.26
N PHE A 100 -15.41 3.53 -5.05
CA PHE A 100 -15.37 4.93 -4.61
C PHE A 100 -13.94 5.51 -4.61
N ARG A 101 -12.95 4.75 -4.14
CA ARG A 101 -11.54 5.17 -4.18
C ARG A 101 -11.01 5.28 -5.62
N ALA A 102 -11.53 4.47 -6.54
CA ALA A 102 -11.16 4.53 -7.96
C ALA A 102 -11.73 5.78 -8.62
N LEU A 103 -13.00 6.11 -8.41
CA LEU A 103 -13.62 7.36 -8.87
C LEU A 103 -12.81 8.58 -8.42
N LYS A 104 -12.51 8.67 -7.11
CA LYS A 104 -11.74 9.78 -6.54
C LYS A 104 -10.33 9.90 -7.14
N ARG A 105 -9.69 8.77 -7.46
CA ARG A 105 -8.37 8.76 -8.08
C ARG A 105 -8.40 9.12 -9.56
N LEU A 106 -9.43 8.70 -10.28
CA LEU A 106 -9.59 8.95 -11.71
C LEU A 106 -10.16 10.35 -11.99
N GLY A 107 -10.52 11.12 -10.94
CA GLY A 107 -11.08 12.46 -11.08
C GLY A 107 -12.48 12.47 -11.68
N LEU A 108 -13.20 11.34 -11.58
CA LEU A 108 -14.49 11.17 -12.23
C LEU A 108 -15.61 11.80 -11.37
N PRO A 109 -16.52 12.57 -11.99
CA PRO A 109 -17.63 13.17 -11.27
C PRO A 109 -18.59 12.07 -10.79
N ARG A 110 -19.21 12.31 -9.64
CA ARG A 110 -20.27 11.48 -9.09
C ARG A 110 -21.41 12.40 -8.69
N LYS A 111 -22.64 11.94 -8.92
CA LYS A 111 -23.79 12.40 -8.15
C LYS A 111 -23.74 11.78 -6.75
N ASP A 112 -23.51 12.59 -5.74
CA ASP A 112 -23.78 12.18 -4.37
C ASP A 112 -25.25 11.81 -4.28
N SER A 113 -25.53 10.69 -3.62
CA SER A 113 -26.81 9.95 -3.63
C SER A 113 -28.05 10.85 -3.66
N PRO A 114 -29.19 10.41 -4.24
CA PRO A 114 -30.46 11.07 -3.95
C PRO A 114 -30.72 10.97 -2.45
N ASN A 115 -30.41 12.05 -1.71
CA ASN A 115 -30.88 12.25 -0.35
C ASN A 115 -32.38 12.52 -0.42
N GLY A 116 -33.17 11.46 -0.32
CA GLY A 116 -34.61 11.55 -0.13
C GLY A 116 -35.12 10.28 0.54
N PRO A 117 -35.84 10.36 1.68
CA PRO A 117 -36.46 9.18 2.28
C PRO A 117 -37.48 8.57 1.31
N PRO A 118 -37.75 7.24 1.36
CA PRO A 118 -38.80 6.65 0.56
C PRO A 118 -40.13 7.30 0.93
N SER A 119 -40.77 7.97 -0.04
CA SER A 119 -42.13 8.47 0.11
C SER A 119 -43.04 7.28 0.41
N ARG A 120 -43.50 7.22 1.65
CA ARG A 120 -44.46 6.26 2.17
C ARG A 120 -45.77 6.41 1.40
N ALA A 121 -46.01 5.56 0.41
CA ALA A 121 -47.33 5.40 -0.17
C ALA A 121 -48.24 4.75 0.89
N ALA A 122 -49.20 5.51 1.40
CA ALA A 122 -50.28 4.99 2.22
C ALA A 122 -51.36 4.37 1.29
N PRO A 123 -51.83 3.14 1.53
CA PRO A 123 -53.12 2.71 0.99
C PRO A 123 -54.27 3.18 1.88
N SER A 124 -55.39 3.46 1.22
CA SER A 124 -56.67 4.00 1.70
C SER A 124 -57.34 3.21 2.80
#